data_AF-A0A378QRM9-F1
#
_entry.id   AF-A0A378QRM9-F1
#
_cell.length_a   1.000
_cell.length_b   1.000
_cell.length_c   1.000
_cell.angle_alpha   90.00
_cell.angle_beta   90.00
_cell.angle_gamma   90.00
#
_symmetry.space_group_name_H-M   'P 1'
#
loop_
_entity.id
_entity.type
_entity.pdbx_description
1 polymer ?
#
loop_
_entity_poly.entity_id
_entity_poly.type
_entity_poly.pdbx_seq_one_letter_code
_entity_poly.pdbx_strand_id
1 'polypeptide(L)'
;MGGKAKNLIAPLICNNTMTSALFETWFEQMLLPCLNNHTKQTGKPCIIILDNARFHRMKHLQDIINQNQADSTQAQKHIILPLPPYSPKLNPIEHTPPNHKITTRPHVPKQLI
;
A
#
# COMPACT_ATOMS: atom_id res chain seq x y z
N MET A 1 18.30 5.03 20.66
CA MET A 1 18.60 5.05 19.21
C MET A 1 17.30 5.09 18.44
N GLY A 2 17.02 6.19 17.74
CA GLY A 2 15.77 6.36 16.99
C GLY A 2 15.69 5.37 15.82
N GLY A 3 14.67 4.53 15.82
CA GLY A 3 14.38 3.69 14.65
C GLY A 3 14.12 4.59 13.46
N LYS A 4 14.88 4.42 12.37
CA LYS A 4 14.64 5.17 11.14
C LYS A 4 13.18 4.95 10.74
N ALA A 5 12.42 6.05 10.61
CA ALA A 5 11.12 5.98 9.96
C ALA A 5 11.37 5.38 8.57
N LYS A 6 10.79 4.20 8.34
CA LYS A 6 10.61 3.62 7.01
C LYS A 6 10.10 4.75 6.10
N ASN A 7 10.72 4.97 4.94
CA ASN A 7 10.36 6.05 4.02
C ASN A 7 8.91 5.85 3.54
N LEU A 8 7.95 6.44 4.26
CA LEU A 8 6.54 6.36 3.94
C LEU A 8 6.21 7.38 2.86
N ILE A 9 5.45 6.95 1.86
CA ILE A 9 4.92 7.81 0.81
C ILE A 9 3.40 7.84 0.98
N ALA A 10 2.82 9.04 0.98
CA ALA A 10 1.39 9.29 1.13
C ALA A 10 0.73 8.55 2.33
N PRO A 11 1.25 8.65 3.57
CA PRO A 11 0.65 7.97 4.71
C PRO A 11 -0.79 8.46 4.94
N LEU A 12 -1.72 7.51 5.13
CA LEU A 12 -3.09 7.78 5.54
C LEU A 12 -3.36 7.18 6.91
N ILE A 13 -3.81 8.01 7.85
CA ILE A 13 -4.35 7.56 9.12
C ILE A 13 -5.87 7.65 9.02
N CYS A 14 -6.54 6.51 9.10
CA CYS A 14 -8.00 6.44 9.07
C CYS A 14 -8.52 5.95 10.43
N ASN A 15 -9.40 6.73 11.04
CA ASN A 15 -10.03 6.40 12.33
C ASN A 15 -11.31 5.56 12.16
N ASN A 16 -11.69 5.29 10.91
CA ASN A 16 -12.90 4.57 10.54
C ASN A 16 -12.54 3.31 9.74
N THR A 17 -13.54 2.47 9.44
CA THR A 17 -13.35 1.31 8.58
C THR A 17 -12.88 1.73 7.19
N MET A 18 -11.79 1.15 6.71
CA MET A 18 -11.32 1.35 5.34
C MET A 18 -12.34 0.79 4.35
N THR A 19 -12.85 1.65 3.47
CA THR A 19 -13.77 1.27 2.39
C THR A 19 -13.06 1.36 1.04
N SER A 20 -13.59 0.71 0.01
CA SER A 20 -13.07 0.83 -1.35
C SER A 20 -13.04 2.29 -1.81
N ALA A 21 -14.13 3.04 -1.60
CA ALA A 21 -14.21 4.44 -2.00
C ALA A 21 -13.16 5.32 -1.30
N LEU A 22 -12.95 5.13 0.00
CA LEU A 22 -11.92 5.87 0.74
C LEU A 22 -10.52 5.51 0.24
N PHE A 23 -10.24 4.23 0.06
CA PHE A 23 -8.96 3.75 -0.45
C PHE A 23 -8.68 4.29 -1.85
N GLU A 24 -9.65 4.25 -2.74
CA GLU A 24 -9.52 4.72 -4.13
C GLU A 24 -9.33 6.23 -4.20
N THR A 25 -10.06 6.99 -3.38
CA THR A 25 -9.89 8.45 -3.29
C THR A 25 -8.47 8.78 -2.83
N TRP A 26 -7.98 8.09 -1.80
CA TRP A 26 -6.59 8.25 -1.36
C TRP A 26 -5.59 7.80 -2.43
N PHE A 27 -5.85 6.68 -3.10
CA PHE A 27 -4.98 6.13 -4.13
C PHE A 27 -4.80 7.12 -5.28
N GLU A 28 -5.90 7.68 -5.78
CA GLU A 28 -5.92 8.64 -6.87
C GLU A 28 -5.38 10.02 -6.45
N GLN A 29 -5.84 10.56 -5.33
CA GLN A 29 -5.57 11.96 -4.98
C GLN A 29 -4.27 12.16 -4.21
N MET A 30 -3.75 11.10 -3.56
CA MET A 30 -2.57 11.20 -2.70
C MET A 30 -1.42 10.33 -3.20
N LEU A 31 -1.66 9.03 -3.41
CA LEU A 31 -0.59 8.11 -3.77
C LEU A 31 -0.07 8.36 -5.20
N LEU A 32 -0.95 8.37 -6.20
CA LEU A 32 -0.55 8.53 -7.60
C LEU A 32 0.23 9.82 -7.88
N PRO A 33 -0.15 11.01 -7.36
CA PRO A 33 0.64 12.23 -7.55
C PRO A 33 2.06 12.12 -6.97
N CYS A 34 2.22 11.47 -5.81
CA CYS A 34 3.55 11.21 -5.24
C CYS A 34 4.39 10.31 -6.13
N LEU A 35 3.81 9.23 -6.67
CA LEU A 35 4.51 8.31 -7.57
C LEU A 35 4.83 8.96 -8.92
N ASN A 36 3.92 9.74 -9.48
CA ASN A 36 4.14 10.52 -10.70
C ASN A 36 5.31 11.49 -10.54
N ASN A 37 5.38 12.20 -9.41
CA ASN A 37 6.50 13.09 -9.11
C ASN A 37 7.82 12.32 -8.97
N HIS A 38 7.80 11.15 -8.33
CA HIS A 38 8.97 10.28 -8.27
C HIS A 38 9.42 9.83 -9.67
N THR A 39 8.49 9.45 -10.55
CA THR A 39 8.81 9.07 -11.93
C THR A 39 9.32 10.25 -12.75
N LYS A 40 8.77 11.46 -12.58
CA LYS A 40 9.31 12.68 -13.22
C LYS A 40 10.75 12.96 -12.80
N GLN A 41 11.08 12.72 -11.53
CA GLN A 41 12.43 12.94 -10.98
C GLN A 41 13.43 11.86 -11.39
N THR A 42 12.99 10.60 -11.51
CA THR A 42 13.88 9.45 -11.68
C THR A 42 13.84 8.82 -13.07
N GLY A 43 12.83 9.17 -13.88
CA GLY A 43 12.53 8.55 -15.16
C GLY A 43 11.97 7.12 -15.06
N LYS A 44 11.64 6.62 -13.86
CA LYS A 44 11.28 5.22 -13.62
C LYS A 44 9.85 5.08 -13.07
N PRO A 45 8.98 4.24 -13.67
CA PRO A 45 7.69 3.93 -13.09
C PRO A 45 7.82 3.03 -11.85
N CYS A 46 6.87 3.17 -10.93
CA CYS A 46 6.75 2.30 -9.76
C CYS A 46 5.89 1.06 -10.03
N ILE A 47 6.21 -0.02 -9.31
CA ILE A 47 5.35 -1.20 -9.16
C ILE A 47 4.65 -1.07 -7.80
N ILE A 48 3.32 -1.08 -7.81
CA ILE A 48 2.46 -0.97 -6.63
C ILE A 48 1.99 -2.38 -6.29
N ILE A 49 2.38 -2.87 -5.11
CA ILE A 49 1.99 -4.19 -4.61
C ILE A 49 0.97 -4.00 -3.51
N LEU A 50 -0.22 -4.58 -3.67
CA LEU A 50 -1.30 -4.52 -2.69
C LEU A 50 -1.57 -5.91 -2.08
N ASP A 51 -1.94 -5.98 -0.80
CA ASP A 51 -2.42 -7.22 -0.20
C ASP A 51 -3.81 -7.60 -0.74
N ASN A 52 -4.28 -8.80 -0.42
CA ASN A 52 -5.54 -9.36 -0.94
C ASN A 52 -6.79 -8.87 -0.20
N ALA A 53 -6.79 -7.62 0.27
CA ALA A 53 -7.93 -7.02 0.94
C ALA A 53 -9.13 -6.87 -0.02
N ARG A 54 -10.33 -7.25 0.45
CA ARG A 54 -11.56 -7.25 -0.38
C ARG A 54 -11.91 -5.89 -0.97
N PHE A 55 -11.45 -4.80 -0.35
CA PHE A 55 -11.74 -3.44 -0.82
C PHE A 55 -10.77 -2.97 -1.93
N HIS A 56 -9.72 -3.72 -2.25
CA HIS A 56 -8.86 -3.45 -3.40
C HIS A 56 -9.53 -3.92 -4.70
N ARG A 57 -10.30 -3.02 -5.31
CA ARG A 57 -10.93 -3.27 -6.62
C ARG A 57 -9.93 -3.12 -7.75
N MET A 58 -9.09 -4.15 -7.94
CA MET A 58 -7.93 -4.14 -8.86
C MET A 58 -8.23 -3.57 -10.25
N LYS A 59 -9.35 -3.97 -10.86
CA LYS A 59 -9.77 -3.44 -12.17
C LYS A 59 -9.95 -1.91 -12.14
N HIS A 60 -10.63 -1.40 -11.12
CA HIS A 60 -10.89 0.02 -10.98
C HIS A 60 -9.60 0.81 -10.71
N LEU A 61 -8.70 0.27 -9.87
CA LEU A 61 -7.40 0.89 -9.62
C LEU A 61 -6.54 0.97 -10.90
N GLN A 62 -6.60 -0.06 -11.76
CA GLN A 62 -5.96 -0.04 -13.06
C GLN A 62 -6.56 1.02 -13.99
N ASP A 63 -7.89 1.19 -13.97
CA ASP A 63 -8.58 2.25 -14.72
C ASP A 63 -8.14 3.65 -14.25
N ILE A 64 -8.05 3.87 -12.94
CA ILE A 64 -7.56 5.13 -12.34
C ILE A 64 -6.14 5.43 -12.83
N ILE A 65 -5.23 4.46 -12.80
CA ILE A 65 -3.86 4.61 -13.33
C ILE A 65 -3.90 5.00 -14.81
N ASN A 66 -4.66 4.26 -15.61
CA ASN A 66 -4.73 4.45 -17.06
C ASN A 66 -5.26 5.83 -17.44
N GLN A 67 -6.27 6.32 -16.73
CA GLN A 67 -6.87 7.65 -16.94
C GLN A 67 -5.92 8.77 -16.54
N ASN A 68 -5.30 8.67 -15.35
CA ASN A 68 -4.39 9.71 -14.83
C ASN A 68 -3.04 9.76 -15.56
N GLN A 69 -2.69 8.72 -16.31
CA GLN A 69 -1.45 8.62 -17.09
C GLN A 69 -1.72 8.41 -18.59
N ALA A 70 -2.85 8.91 -19.10
CA ALA A 70 -3.27 8.69 -20.50
C ALA A 70 -2.22 9.18 -21.52
N ASP A 71 -1.59 10.33 -21.27
CA ASP A 71 -0.56 10.91 -22.14
C ASP A 71 0.84 10.27 -21.97
N SER A 72 1.00 9.34 -21.02
CA SER A 72 2.27 8.67 -20.77
C SER A 72 2.44 7.43 -21.64
N THR A 73 3.67 7.15 -22.07
CA THR A 73 4.00 5.91 -22.77
C THR A 73 3.74 4.70 -21.87
N GLN A 74 3.43 3.54 -22.44
CA GLN A 74 3.23 2.30 -21.67
C GLN A 74 4.44 1.96 -20.77
N ALA A 75 5.65 2.31 -21.21
CA ALA A 75 6.89 2.11 -20.44
C ALA A 75 7.02 3.03 -19.21
N GLN A 76 6.19 4.07 -19.10
CA GLN A 76 6.20 5.04 -17.99
C GLN A 76 4.99 4.92 -17.07
N LYS A 77 4.04 4.02 -17.37
CA LYS A 77 2.87 3.81 -16.53
C LYS A 77 3.22 2.98 -15.29
N HIS A 78 2.58 3.34 -14.18
CA HIS A 78 2.64 2.52 -12.98
C HIS A 78 1.95 1.18 -13.20
N ILE A 79 2.47 0.14 -12.58
CA ILE A 79 1.88 -1.21 -12.64
C ILE A 79 1.37 -1.55 -11.25
N ILE A 80 0.14 -2.04 -11.17
CA ILE A 80 -0.44 -2.52 -9.91
C ILE A 80 -0.55 -4.06 -9.95
N LEU A 81 -0.06 -4.71 -8.91
CA LEU A 81 -0.05 -6.16 -8.78
C LEU A 81 -0.69 -6.57 -7.43
N PRO A 82 -1.58 -7.58 -7.42
CA PRO A 82 -1.98 -8.18 -6.16
C PRO A 82 -0.84 -9.02 -5.59
N LEU A 83 -0.80 -9.17 -4.27
CA LEU A 83 0.12 -10.10 -3.63
C LEU A 83 -0.22 -11.54 -4.07
N PRO A 84 0.75 -12.35 -4.51
CA PRO A 84 0.48 -13.76 -4.80
C PRO A 84 -0.07 -14.46 -3.55
N PRO A 85 -1.05 -15.37 -3.70
CA PRO A 85 -1.57 -16.14 -2.58
C PRO A 85 -0.42 -16.92 -1.93
N TYR A 86 -0.30 -16.78 -0.61
CA TYR A 86 0.76 -17.36 0.23
C TYR A 86 2.15 -16.77 0.00
N SER A 87 2.38 -15.59 0.58
CA SER A 87 3.71 -15.14 0.99
C SER A 87 3.76 -15.01 2.52
N PRO A 88 3.95 -16.11 3.27
CA PRO A 88 3.89 -16.11 4.74
C PRO A 88 4.87 -15.14 5.41
N LYS A 89 5.99 -14.82 4.73
CA LYS A 89 6.96 -13.80 5.18
C LYS A 89 6.49 -12.34 4.97
N LEU A 90 5.52 -12.10 4.09
CA LEU A 90 5.10 -10.76 3.66
C LEU A 90 3.70 -10.38 4.17
N ASN A 91 2.91 -11.32 4.70
CA ASN A 91 1.57 -11.05 5.21
C ASN A 91 1.30 -11.67 6.62
N PRO A 92 1.77 -11.06 7.71
CA PRO A 92 1.66 -11.63 9.07
C PRO A 92 0.22 -11.80 9.61
N ILE A 93 -0.80 -11.34 8.89
CA ILE A 93 -2.21 -11.41 9.31
C ILE A 93 -2.89 -12.75 8.99
N GLU A 94 -2.28 -13.60 8.15
CA GLU A 94 -2.89 -14.85 7.67
C GLU A 94 -2.92 -15.98 8.73
N HIS A 95 -2.18 -15.83 9.83
CA HIS A 95 -2.17 -16.82 10.93
C HIS A 95 -3.08 -16.48 12.11
N THR A 96 -3.91 -15.44 12.02
CA THR A 96 -4.80 -15.05 13.14
C THR A 96 -6.27 -15.22 12.76
N PRO A 97 -7.04 -16.07 13.48
CA PRO A 97 -8.48 -16.15 13.30
C PRO A 97 -9.14 -14.81 13.66
N PRO A 98 -10.28 -14.46 13.02
CA PRO A 98 -10.86 -13.11 13.00
C PRO A 98 -11.28 -12.54 14.37
N ASN A 99 -11.32 -13.35 15.43
CA ASN A 99 -11.78 -12.95 16.76
C ASN A 99 -10.75 -12.21 17.64
N HIS A 100 -9.51 -11.95 17.20
CA HIS A 100 -8.47 -11.35 18.04
C HIS A 100 -7.90 -10.03 17.50
N LYS A 101 -8.74 -9.19 16.86
CA LYS A 101 -8.32 -7.88 16.33
C LYS A 101 -8.38 -6.77 17.40
N ILE A 102 -7.91 -7.01 18.62
CA ILE A 102 -7.54 -5.95 19.57
C ILE A 102 -6.39 -6.50 20.40
N THR A 103 -5.17 -5.95 20.26
CA THR A 103 -4.19 -5.81 21.36
C THR A 103 -3.05 -4.91 20.89
N THR A 104 -2.95 -3.74 21.51
CA THR A 104 -1.78 -2.89 21.58
C THR A 104 -0.61 -3.68 22.18
N ARG A 105 0.57 -3.68 21.53
CA ARG A 105 1.75 -4.35 22.09
C ARG A 105 2.47 -3.40 23.07
N PRO A 106 2.58 -3.69 24.38
CA PRO A 106 3.65 -3.11 25.18
C PRO A 106 4.97 -3.86 24.95
N HIS A 107 6.05 -3.12 25.11
CA HIS A 107 7.44 -3.54 24.96
C HIS A 107 7.83 -4.60 26.00
N VAL A 108 8.49 -5.68 25.59
CA VAL A 108 9.19 -6.60 26.50
C VAL A 108 10.70 -6.45 26.26
N PRO A 109 11.48 -5.97 27.24
CA PRO A 109 12.93 -5.94 27.13
C PRO A 109 13.51 -7.35 27.31
N LYS A 110 14.53 -7.67 26.54
CA LYS A 110 15.32 -8.91 26.68
C LYS A 110 16.08 -8.86 28.01
N GLN A 111 15.93 -9.88 28.85
CA GLN A 111 16.85 -10.13 29.96
C GLN A 111 17.69 -11.37 29.63
N LEU A 112 19.01 -11.23 29.83
CA LEU A 112 20.03 -12.27 29.93
C LEU A 112 19.56 -13.32 30.97
N ILE A 113 19.84 -14.62 30.90
CA ILE A 113 21.02 -15.42 30.54
C ILE A 113 20.51 -16.75 29.98
#